data_AF-A0A392ML85-F1
#
_entry.id   AF-A0A392ML85-F1
#
_cell.length_a   1.000
_cell.length_b   1.000
_cell.length_c   1.000
_cell.angle_alpha   90.00
_cell.angle_beta   90.00
_cell.angle_gamma   90.00
#
_symmetry.space_group_name_H-M   'P 1'
#
loop_
_entity.id
_entity.type
_entity.pdbx_description
1 polymer ?
#
loop_
_entity_poly.entity_id
_entity_poly.type
_entity_poly.pdbx_seq_one_letter_code
_entity_poly.pdbx_strand_id
1 'polypeptide(L)' 'GSKLAEFLLDGSPDGGINKTVEELQNFQPDGVEVCESLAFHYSKQLFEIFQNKEDDFFP' A
#
# COMPACT_ATOMS: atom_id res chain seq x y z
N GLY A 1 -10.10 -2.11 -8.11
CA GLY A 1 -8.95 -2.51 -7.28
C GLY A 1 -9.43 -3.51 -6.23
N SER A 2 -8.63 -3.79 -5.20
CA SER A 2 -9.21 -4.33 -3.97
C SER A 2 -9.86 -3.17 -3.19
N LYS A 3 -10.86 -3.46 -2.35
CA LYS A 3 -11.46 -2.43 -1.48
C LYS A 3 -10.43 -1.77 -0.55
N LEU A 4 -9.43 -2.55 -0.11
CA LEU A 4 -8.32 -2.06 0.69
C LEU A 4 -7.46 -1.06 -0.10
N ALA A 5 -7.12 -1.37 -1.35
CA ALA A 5 -6.35 -0.46 -2.21
C ALA A 5 -7.15 0.84 -2.48
N GLU A 6 -8.43 0.74 -2.80
CA GLU A 6 -9.30 1.91 -3.01
C GLU A 6 -9.41 2.78 -1.75
N PHE A 7 -9.47 2.16 -0.56
CA PHE A 7 -9.47 2.86 0.72
C PHE A 7 -8.13 3.57 0.98
N LEU A 8 -7.00 2.86 0.85
CA LEU A 8 -5.66 3.40 1.11
C LEU A 8 -5.31 4.58 0.20
N LEU A 9 -5.81 4.54 -1.03
CA LEU A 9 -5.57 5.54 -2.08
C LEU A 9 -6.66 6.62 -2.15
N ASP A 10 -7.67 6.56 -1.28
CA ASP A 10 -8.86 7.44 -1.29
C ASP A 10 -9.54 7.53 -2.67
N GLY A 11 -9.53 6.43 -3.42
CA GLY A 11 -10.05 6.34 -4.78
C GLY A 11 -9.19 7.00 -5.87
N SER A 12 -8.02 7.55 -5.53
CA SER A 12 -7.10 8.17 -6.50
C SER A 12 -5.95 7.22 -6.86
N PRO A 13 -5.97 6.56 -8.04
CA PRO A 13 -4.94 5.60 -8.44
C PRO A 13 -3.56 6.23 -8.62
N ASP A 14 -3.49 7.54 -8.88
CA ASP A 14 -2.26 8.30 -9.05
C ASP A 14 -1.81 9.01 -7.76
N GLY A 15 -2.45 8.71 -6.61
CA GLY A 15 -2.12 9.30 -5.32
C GLY A 15 -1.27 8.38 -4.46
N GLY A 16 -0.41 8.96 -3.62
CA GLY A 16 0.26 8.19 -2.57
C GLY A 16 -0.74 7.63 -1.54
N ILE A 17 -0.25 6.77 -0.63
CA ILE A 17 -1.04 6.29 0.50
C ILE A 17 -1.32 7.48 1.43
N ASN A 18 -2.60 7.81 1.61
CA ASN A 18 -3.03 9.01 2.35
C ASN A 18 -3.76 8.69 3.66
N LYS A 19 -3.96 7.40 3.99
CA LYS A 19 -4.65 6.95 5.21
C LYS A 19 -3.68 6.67 6.34
N THR A 20 -4.09 6.99 7.57
CA THR A 20 -3.30 6.66 8.76
C THR A 20 -3.50 5.20 9.18
N VAL A 21 -2.62 4.72 10.06
CA VAL A 21 -2.74 3.37 10.64
C VAL A 21 -4.03 3.24 11.44
N GLU A 22 -4.43 4.27 12.19
CA GLU A 22 -5.67 4.26 12.97
C GLU A 22 -6.91 4.19 12.06
N GLU A 23 -6.92 4.93 10.95
CA GLU A 23 -7.99 4.87 9.96
C GLU A 23 -8.08 3.48 9.32
N LEU A 24 -6.94 2.88 9.00
CA LEU A 24 -6.86 1.52 8.47
C LEU A 24 -7.42 0.51 9.46
N GLN A 25 -7.02 0.56 10.74
CA GLN A 25 -7.52 -0.36 11.76
C GLN A 25 -9.03 -0.19 12.03
N ASN A 26 -9.55 1.04 11.94
CA ASN A 26 -10.99 1.29 12.05
C ASN A 26 -11.77 0.73 10.85
N PHE A 27 -11.21 0.79 9.65
CA PHE A 27 -11.82 0.24 8.44
C PHE A 27 -11.71 -1.30 8.38
N GLN A 28 -10.53 -1.81 8.72
CA GLN A 28 -10.18 -3.21 8.70
C GLN A 28 -9.26 -3.51 9.90
N PRO A 29 -9.77 -4.16 10.96
CA PRO A 29 -9.01 -4.39 12.20
C PRO A 29 -7.68 -5.12 12.01
N ASP A 30 -7.59 -6.02 11.03
CA ASP A 30 -6.37 -6.77 10.65
C ASP A 30 -5.61 -6.11 9.49
N GLY A 31 -5.91 -4.85 9.18
CA GLY A 31 -5.39 -4.17 8.00
C GLY A 31 -3.87 -4.00 8.03
N VAL A 32 -3.28 -3.86 9.23
CA VAL A 32 -1.83 -3.75 9.38
C VAL A 32 -1.16 -5.07 9.04
N GLU A 33 -1.66 -6.19 9.57
CA GLU A 33 -1.15 -7.53 9.34
C GLU A 33 -1.30 -7.94 7.87
N VAL A 34 -2.41 -7.55 7.23
CA VAL A 34 -2.63 -7.75 5.80
C VAL A 34 -1.62 -6.95 4.97
N CYS A 35 -1.43 -5.66 5.27
CA CYS A 35 -0.45 -4.82 4.58
C CYS A 35 0.98 -5.36 4.76
N GLU A 36 1.35 -5.78 5.98
CA GLU A 36 2.65 -6.39 6.26
C GLU A 36 2.85 -7.69 5.47
N SER A 37 1.85 -8.57 5.46
CA SER A 37 1.90 -9.83 4.71
C SER A 37 2.07 -9.60 3.21
N LEU A 38 1.35 -8.61 2.65
CA LEU A 38 1.46 -8.23 1.25
C LEU A 38 2.84 -7.62 0.95
N ALA A 39 3.32 -6.71 1.79
CA ALA A 39 4.65 -6.11 1.64
C ALA A 39 5.76 -7.17 1.68
N PHE A 40 5.65 -8.15 2.58
CA PHE A 40 6.59 -9.26 2.64
C PHE A 40 6.50 -10.16 1.40
N HIS A 41 5.29 -10.54 1.00
CA HIS A 41 5.04 -11.39 -0.16
C HIS A 41 5.59 -10.78 -1.46
N TYR A 42 5.39 -9.47 -1.64
CA TYR A 42 5.81 -8.73 -2.83
C TYR A 42 7.17 -8.02 -2.67
N SER A 43 7.87 -8.21 -1.55
CA SER A 43 9.11 -7.50 -1.21
C SER A 43 10.16 -7.51 -2.32
N LYS A 44 10.35 -8.66 -2.99
CA LYS A 44 11.28 -8.78 -4.11
C LYS A 44 10.87 -7.88 -5.30
N GLN A 45 9.59 -7.88 -5.66
CA GLN A 45 9.08 -7.06 -6.76
C GLN A 45 9.12 -5.57 -6.40
N LEU A 46 8.75 -5.22 -5.18
CA LEU A 46 8.85 -3.85 -4.67
C LEU A 46 10.30 -3.35 -4.72
N PHE A 47 11.26 -4.22 -4.39
CA PHE A 47 12.68 -3.88 -4.47
C PHE A 47 13.18 -3.71 -5.91
N GLU A 48 12.71 -4.54 -6.85
CA GLU A 48 13.01 -4.38 -8.28
C GLU A 48 12.45 -3.06 -8.83
N ILE A 49 11.20 -2.73 -8.52
CA ILE A 49 10.56 -1.45 -8.88
C ILE A 49 11.36 -0.26 -8.33
N PHE A 50 11.78 -0.34 -7.06
CA PHE A 50 12.64 0.66 -6.43
C PHE A 50 13.99 0.81 -7.16
N GLN A 51 14.69 -0.28 -7.43
CA GLN A 51 15.99 -0.25 -8.12
C GLN A 51 15.89 0.34 -9.52
N ASN A 52 14.83 0.02 -10.24
CA ASN A 52 14.61 0.46 -11.61
C ASN A 52 13.99 1.87 -11.70
N LYS A 53 13.58 2.46 -10.57
CA LYS A 53 12.87 3.74 -10.50
C LYS A 53 11.61 3.75 -11.37
N GLU A 54 10.87 2.65 -11.32
CA GLU A 54 9.64 2.47 -12.10
C GLU A 54 8.43 3.18 -11.49
N ASP A 55 8.52 3.55 -10.21
CA ASP A 55 7.45 4.22 -9.46
C ASP A 55 7.98 5.51 -8.84
N ASP A 56 7.39 6.65 -9.22
CA ASP A 56 7.75 7.99 -8.74
C ASP A 56 7.45 8.20 -7.24
N PHE A 57 6.65 7.32 -6.62
CA PHE A 57 6.37 7.35 -5.18
C PHE A 57 7.46 6.69 -4.34
N PHE A 58 8.40 5.96 -4.96
CA PHE A 58 9.58 5.46 -4.27
C PHE A 58 10.73 6.49 -4.30
N PRO A 59 11.40 6.74 -3.16
CA PRO A 59 12.44 7.76 -3.03
C PRO A 59 13.75 7.44 -3.77
#